data_AF-A0A514XE95-F1
#
_entry.id   AF-A0A514XE95-F1
#
_cell.length_a   1.000
_cell.length_b   1.000
_cell.length_c   1.000
_cell.angle_alpha   90.00
_cell.angle_beta   90.00
_cell.angle_gamma   90.00
#
_symmetry.space_group_name_H-M   'P 1'
#
loop_
_entity.id
_entity.type
_entity.pdbx_description
1 polymer ?
#
loop_
_entity_poly.entity_id
_entity_poly.type
_entity_poly.pdbx_seq_one_letter_code
_entity_poly.pdbx_strand_id
1 'polypeptide(L)'
;MAEQKSSNDNNKLLAILLFLGAGILVLMSLGNDNPKSGGQAGVKKTEKFEKSVNKHLMLTNEKMEFERRRLEIENAAGSDFNSTKAQTTYNPQDSGLDLSNDSRAAEVANILGRGERKEGEPLNPNDVIQKELFNAQQEVEYSEAYKKEYARQFVENARRGGYKVYLDENYRVKQVVPLNRQPGSTDIFNSHGDAIR
;
A
#
# COMPACT_ATOMS: atom_id res chain seq x y z
N MET A 1 63.06 -15.26 -17.20
CA MET A 1 62.35 -16.51 -16.88
C MET A 1 61.91 -16.42 -15.42
N ALA A 2 60.62 -16.27 -15.14
CA ALA A 2 60.03 -16.28 -13.80
C ALA A 2 58.73 -17.11 -13.90
N GLU A 3 58.84 -18.38 -13.50
CA GLU A 3 58.31 -18.96 -12.26
C GLU A 3 56.78 -19.12 -12.24
N GLN A 4 56.31 -20.24 -12.79
CA GLN A 4 55.01 -20.84 -12.52
C GLN A 4 55.09 -21.63 -11.20
N LYS A 5 54.72 -21.02 -10.07
CA LYS A 5 54.61 -21.74 -8.79
C LYS A 5 53.55 -21.12 -7.86
N SER A 6 52.27 -21.21 -8.21
CA SER A 6 51.19 -20.84 -7.27
C SER A 6 49.89 -21.64 -7.33
N SER A 7 49.68 -22.55 -8.29
CA SER A 7 48.41 -23.30 -8.35
C SER A 7 48.36 -24.51 -7.40
N ASN A 8 49.50 -25.20 -7.18
CA ASN A 8 49.53 -26.42 -6.38
C ASN A 8 49.34 -26.17 -4.88
N ASP A 9 49.79 -25.04 -4.35
CA ASP A 9 49.67 -24.72 -2.93
C ASP A 9 48.24 -24.30 -2.58
N ASN A 10 47.55 -23.60 -3.49
CA ASN A 10 46.14 -23.26 -3.34
C ASN A 10 45.25 -24.53 -3.36
N ASN A 11 45.57 -25.51 -4.19
CA ASN A 11 44.84 -26.78 -4.23
C ASN A 11 45.05 -27.63 -2.97
N LYS A 12 46.26 -27.61 -2.38
CA LYS A 12 46.54 -28.28 -1.10
C LYS A 12 45.83 -27.60 0.06
N LEU A 13 45.81 -26.26 0.07
CA LEU A 13 45.13 -25.47 1.09
C LEU A 13 43.62 -25.68 1.03
N LEU A 14 43.04 -25.72 -0.18
CA LEU A 14 41.63 -26.06 -0.39
C LEU A 14 41.30 -27.48 0.09
N ALA A 15 42.16 -28.47 -0.21
CA ALA A 15 41.96 -29.85 0.23
C ALA A 15 42.00 -29.98 1.77
N ILE A 16 42.91 -29.26 2.45
CA ILE A 16 42.98 -29.23 3.91
C ILE A 16 41.73 -28.58 4.51
N LEU A 17 41.26 -27.48 3.92
CA LEU A 17 40.08 -26.75 4.39
C LEU A 17 38.80 -27.58 4.25
N LEU A 18 38.71 -28.36 3.18
CA LEU A 18 37.60 -29.29 2.94
C LEU A 18 37.63 -30.46 3.92
N PHE A 19 38.82 -31.00 4.24
CA PHE A 19 38.99 -32.04 5.27
C PHE A 19 38.63 -31.52 6.67
N LEU A 20 39.00 -30.28 7.00
CA LEU A 20 38.65 -29.64 8.27
C LEU A 20 37.13 -29.44 8.39
N GLY A 21 36.49 -28.96 7.31
CA GLY A 21 35.03 -28.78 7.26
C GLY A 21 34.27 -30.11 7.41
N ALA A 22 34.73 -31.17 6.74
CA ALA A 22 34.15 -32.50 6.89
C ALA A 22 34.33 -33.06 8.31
N GLY A 23 35.49 -32.86 8.93
CA GLY A 23 35.75 -33.28 10.32
C GLY A 23 34.83 -32.60 11.33
N ILE A 24 34.57 -31.30 11.17
CA ILE A 24 33.64 -30.55 12.03
C ILE A 24 32.20 -31.05 11.86
N LEU A 25 31.77 -31.37 10.64
CA LEU A 25 30.44 -31.91 10.35
C LEU A 25 30.23 -33.30 10.99
N VAL A 26 31.24 -34.17 10.95
CA VAL A 26 31.18 -35.49 11.60
C VAL A 26 31.13 -35.35 13.12
N LEU A 27 31.89 -34.41 13.71
CA LEU A 27 31.83 -34.10 15.14
C LEU A 27 30.47 -33.53 15.57
N MET A 28 29.85 -32.67 14.77
CA MET A 28 28.49 -32.18 15.03
C MET A 28 27.43 -33.29 14.89
N SER A 29 27.62 -34.21 13.95
CA SER A 29 26.73 -35.36 13.76
C SER A 29 26.80 -36.35 14.92
N LEU A 30 28.01 -36.65 15.43
CA LEU A 30 28.20 -37.55 16.57
C LEU A 30 27.84 -36.92 17.92
N GLY A 31 27.84 -35.58 18.03
CA GLY A 31 27.50 -34.87 19.27
C GLY A 31 26.01 -34.86 19.63
N ASN A 32 25.14 -35.38 18.77
CA ASN A 32 23.69 -35.30 18.94
C ASN A 32 23.04 -36.57 19.55
N ASP A 33 23.80 -37.61 19.84
CA ASP A 33 23.31 -38.83 20.49
C ASP A 33 23.69 -38.85 21.98
N ASN A 34 22.89 -38.17 22.81
CA ASN A 34 22.87 -38.39 24.25
C ASN A 34 21.54 -39.08 24.65
N PRO A 35 21.57 -40.36 25.06
CA PRO A 35 20.40 -41.01 25.65
C PRO A 35 20.36 -40.70 27.15
N LYS A 36 19.35 -39.95 27.60
CA LYS A 36 19.01 -39.90 29.03
C LYS A 36 17.51 -40.05 29.23
N SER A 37 17.14 -41.26 29.61
CA SER A 37 15.90 -41.61 30.29
C SER A 37 15.82 -40.94 31.66
N GLY A 38 14.59 -40.61 32.08
CA GLY A 38 14.23 -40.42 33.49
C GLY A 38 13.73 -39.02 33.89
N GLY A 39 12.42 -38.89 34.08
CA GLY A 39 11.84 -38.00 35.10
C GLY A 39 11.22 -36.67 34.64
N GLN A 40 9.91 -36.68 34.38
CA GLN A 40 8.95 -35.57 34.61
C GLN A 40 9.25 -34.13 34.13
N ALA A 41 10.14 -33.94 33.14
CA ALA A 41 10.39 -32.61 32.53
C ALA A 41 9.83 -32.43 31.09
N GLY A 42 9.14 -33.45 30.55
CA GLY A 42 8.69 -33.49 29.15
C GLY A 42 7.58 -32.50 28.82
N VAL A 43 6.61 -32.33 29.72
CA VAL A 43 5.37 -31.55 29.44
C VAL A 43 5.64 -30.04 29.34
N LYS A 44 6.61 -29.50 30.08
CA LYS A 44 6.96 -28.07 30.03
C LYS A 44 7.86 -27.71 28.84
N LYS A 45 8.61 -28.68 28.28
CA LYS A 45 9.43 -28.46 27.09
C LYS A 45 8.59 -28.49 25.82
N THR A 46 7.61 -29.40 25.72
CA THR A 46 6.65 -29.43 24.62
C THR A 46 5.79 -28.17 24.57
N GLU A 47 5.26 -27.70 25.72
CA GLU A 47 4.44 -26.48 25.76
C GLU A 47 5.23 -25.22 25.34
N LYS A 48 6.50 -25.10 25.75
CA LYS A 48 7.38 -23.99 25.31
C LYS A 48 7.70 -24.10 23.81
N PHE A 49 7.86 -25.30 23.30
CA PHE A 49 8.12 -25.54 21.88
C PHE A 49 6.89 -25.24 21.03
N GLU A 50 5.70 -25.68 21.46
CA GLU A 50 4.41 -25.36 20.84
C GLU A 50 4.13 -23.86 20.86
N LYS A 51 4.38 -23.17 21.99
CA LYS A 51 4.26 -21.71 22.08
C LYS A 51 5.24 -20.99 21.15
N SER A 52 6.47 -21.50 21.03
CA SER A 52 7.48 -21.00 20.09
C SER A 52 7.05 -21.18 18.63
N VAL A 53 6.57 -22.36 18.27
CA VAL A 53 6.08 -22.67 16.92
C VAL A 53 4.86 -21.82 16.58
N ASN A 54 3.88 -21.71 17.48
CA ASN A 54 2.71 -20.87 17.27
C ASN A 54 3.07 -19.39 17.15
N LYS A 55 4.02 -18.91 17.97
CA LYS A 55 4.53 -17.54 17.85
C LYS A 55 5.24 -17.33 16.52
N HIS A 56 6.02 -18.31 16.06
CA HIS A 56 6.68 -18.23 14.76
C HIS A 56 5.66 -18.22 13.61
N LEU A 57 4.67 -19.12 13.61
CA LEU A 57 3.60 -19.15 12.63
C LEU A 57 2.81 -17.83 12.61
N MET A 58 2.53 -17.26 13.77
CA MET A 58 1.89 -15.95 13.89
C MET A 58 2.75 -14.85 13.27
N LEU A 59 4.03 -14.77 13.61
CA LEU A 59 4.96 -13.77 13.07
C LEU A 59 5.16 -13.94 11.56
N THR A 60 5.17 -15.17 11.06
CA THR A 60 5.29 -15.46 9.62
C THR A 60 4.02 -15.04 8.88
N ASN A 61 2.84 -15.30 9.45
CA ASN A 61 1.58 -14.84 8.88
C ASN A 61 1.48 -13.32 8.88
N GLU A 62 1.87 -12.67 9.99
CA GLU A 62 1.90 -11.21 10.09
C GLU A 62 2.87 -10.60 9.06
N LYS A 63 4.05 -11.21 8.88
CA LYS A 63 5.01 -10.81 7.85
C LYS A 63 4.45 -10.97 6.44
N MET A 64 3.80 -12.09 6.13
CA MET A 64 3.16 -12.32 4.82
C MET A 64 2.03 -11.33 4.56
N GLU A 65 1.20 -11.02 5.56
CA GLU A 65 0.18 -9.97 5.44
C GLU A 65 0.80 -8.61 5.15
N PHE A 66 1.90 -8.27 5.83
CA PHE A 66 2.57 -7.00 5.64
C PHE A 66 3.19 -6.88 4.24
N GLU A 67 3.83 -7.94 3.75
CA GLU A 67 4.36 -8.01 2.39
C GLU A 67 3.26 -7.92 1.34
N ARG A 68 2.12 -8.59 1.57
CA ARG A 68 0.95 -8.50 0.69
C ARG A 68 0.39 -7.08 0.62
N ARG A 69 0.19 -6.43 1.77
CA ARG A 69 -0.28 -5.03 1.82
C ARG A 69 0.72 -4.09 1.15
N ARG A 70 2.02 -4.32 1.35
CA ARG A 70 3.08 -3.54 0.68
C ARG A 70 3.00 -3.70 -0.84
N LEU A 71 2.83 -4.92 -1.35
CA LEU A 71 2.64 -5.19 -2.78
C LEU A 71 1.35 -4.55 -3.32
N GLU A 72 0.26 -4.60 -2.57
CA GLU A 72 -1.00 -3.95 -2.94
C GLU A 72 -0.83 -2.43 -3.03
N ILE A 73 -0.12 -1.82 -2.09
CA ILE A 73 0.20 -0.38 -2.11
C ILE A 73 1.16 -0.05 -3.26
N GLU A 74 2.16 -0.86 -3.52
CA GLU A 74 3.11 -0.66 -4.63
C GLU A 74 2.41 -0.78 -5.99
N ASN A 75 1.51 -1.76 -6.13
CA ASN A 75 0.66 -1.90 -7.31
C ASN A 75 -0.36 -0.76 -7.45
N ALA A 76 -0.89 -0.25 -6.33
CA ALA A 76 -1.80 0.90 -6.33
C ALA A 76 -1.07 2.24 -6.52
N ALA A 77 0.20 2.34 -6.15
CA ALA A 77 1.04 3.51 -6.38
C ALA A 77 1.63 3.53 -7.80
N GLY A 78 1.85 2.35 -8.39
CA GLY A 78 2.24 2.19 -9.79
C GLY A 78 1.07 2.17 -10.76
N SER A 79 -0.17 1.94 -10.29
CA SER A 79 -1.36 2.21 -11.07
C SER A 79 -1.64 3.71 -10.97
N ASP A 80 -1.57 4.39 -12.09
CA ASP A 80 -1.91 5.80 -12.20
C ASP A 80 -3.39 6.02 -11.84
N PHE A 81 -3.71 6.10 -10.55
CA PHE A 81 -5.07 6.29 -10.01
C PHE A 81 -5.68 7.64 -10.46
N ASN A 82 -4.82 8.58 -10.85
CA ASN A 82 -5.21 9.86 -11.46
C ASN A 82 -5.02 9.92 -12.98
N SER A 83 -4.57 8.84 -13.64
CA SER A 83 -4.74 8.75 -15.09
C SER A 83 -6.13 8.19 -15.35
N THR A 84 -7.04 9.06 -15.75
CA THR A 84 -8.11 8.65 -16.64
C THR A 84 -7.46 8.25 -17.96
N LYS A 85 -6.89 7.04 -18.06
CA LYS A 85 -6.75 6.43 -19.37
C LYS A 85 -8.17 6.35 -19.90
N ALA A 86 -8.43 7.05 -21.00
CA ALA A 86 -9.70 6.92 -21.69
C ALA A 86 -9.98 5.43 -21.79
N GLN A 87 -11.06 4.99 -21.13
CA GLN A 87 -11.50 3.61 -21.21
C GLN A 87 -11.53 3.30 -22.70
N THR A 88 -10.72 2.33 -23.15
CA THR A 88 -10.69 1.93 -24.56
C THR A 88 -12.13 1.59 -24.89
N THR A 89 -12.78 2.54 -25.56
CA THR A 89 -14.15 2.40 -25.96
C THR A 89 -14.15 1.16 -26.83
N TYR A 90 -15.11 0.26 -26.59
CA TYR A 90 -15.30 -0.96 -27.36
C TYR A 90 -14.90 -0.70 -28.81
N ASN A 91 -13.76 -1.24 -29.22
CA ASN A 91 -13.26 -1.03 -30.55
C ASN A 91 -13.92 -2.11 -31.41
N PRO A 92 -14.91 -1.78 -32.27
CA PRO A 92 -15.56 -2.77 -33.10
C PRO A 92 -14.57 -3.46 -34.03
N GLN A 93 -13.35 -2.95 -34.22
CA GLN A 93 -12.30 -3.57 -35.03
C GLN A 93 -11.66 -4.82 -34.42
N ASP A 94 -11.74 -5.05 -33.10
CA ASP A 94 -11.17 -6.25 -32.47
C ASP A 94 -12.10 -7.48 -32.53
N SER A 95 -13.36 -7.30 -32.93
CA SER A 95 -14.31 -8.42 -33.07
C SER A 95 -15.39 -8.20 -34.15
N GLY A 96 -15.19 -7.26 -35.05
CA GLY A 96 -16.20 -6.82 -36.00
C GLY A 96 -15.56 -6.27 -37.27
N LEU A 97 -16.25 -6.50 -38.37
CA LEU A 97 -15.92 -6.08 -39.73
C LEU A 97 -15.39 -4.63 -39.75
N ASP A 98 -14.18 -4.44 -40.28
CA ASP A 98 -13.58 -3.11 -40.44
C ASP A 98 -14.33 -2.31 -41.52
N LEU A 99 -15.19 -1.40 -41.06
CA LEU A 99 -15.99 -0.51 -41.90
C LEU A 99 -15.32 0.85 -42.14
N SER A 100 -14.03 1.01 -41.78
CA SER A 100 -13.30 2.26 -41.98
C SER A 100 -13.23 2.71 -43.46
N ASN A 101 -13.38 1.77 -44.40
CA ASN A 101 -13.40 2.04 -45.83
C ASN A 101 -14.81 2.33 -46.40
N ASP A 102 -15.88 2.20 -45.60
CA ASP A 102 -17.24 2.45 -46.08
C ASP A 102 -17.66 3.91 -45.82
N SER A 103 -17.59 4.72 -46.88
CA SER A 103 -18.04 6.12 -46.88
C SER A 103 -19.47 6.33 -46.34
N ARG A 104 -20.36 5.34 -46.49
CA ARG A 104 -21.74 5.42 -45.97
C ARG A 104 -21.80 5.24 -44.46
N ALA A 105 -20.93 4.40 -43.90
CA ALA A 105 -20.86 4.21 -42.45
C ALA A 105 -20.39 5.50 -41.74
N ALA A 106 -19.42 6.21 -42.33
CA ALA A 106 -18.97 7.50 -41.84
C ALA A 106 -20.09 8.58 -41.92
N GLU A 107 -20.86 8.60 -43.00
CA GLU A 107 -21.99 9.53 -43.15
C GLU A 107 -23.10 9.26 -42.13
N VAL A 108 -23.46 7.99 -41.92
CA VAL A 108 -24.44 7.58 -40.89
C VAL A 108 -23.95 7.90 -39.48
N ALA A 109 -22.66 7.68 -39.19
CA ALA A 109 -22.08 8.02 -37.89
C ALA A 109 -22.14 9.54 -37.62
N ASN A 110 -21.89 10.36 -38.64
CA ASN A 110 -22.04 11.82 -38.56
C ASN A 110 -23.51 12.23 -38.33
N ILE A 111 -24.46 11.63 -39.04
CA ILE A 111 -25.90 11.89 -38.85
C ILE A 111 -26.36 11.51 -37.43
N LEU A 112 -25.82 10.45 -36.86
CA LEU A 112 -26.11 10.00 -35.49
C LEU A 112 -25.34 10.77 -34.39
N GLY A 113 -24.54 11.78 -34.76
CA GLY A 113 -23.74 12.57 -33.81
C GLY A 113 -22.60 11.79 -33.14
N ARG A 114 -22.20 10.65 -33.71
CA ARG A 114 -21.11 9.79 -33.24
C ARG A 114 -19.86 9.84 -34.14
N GLY A 115 -19.88 10.71 -35.15
CA GLY A 115 -18.72 10.97 -36.00
C GLY A 115 -17.59 11.66 -35.23
N GLU A 116 -16.45 11.84 -35.90
CA GLU A 116 -15.31 12.58 -35.35
C GLU A 116 -15.78 13.96 -34.88
N ARG A 117 -15.76 14.18 -33.56
CA ARG A 117 -16.01 15.50 -32.97
C ARG A 117 -14.95 16.42 -33.54
N LYS A 118 -15.37 17.35 -34.40
CA LYS A 118 -14.53 18.46 -34.82
C LYS A 118 -14.29 19.31 -33.56
N GLU A 119 -13.17 19.11 -32.89
CA GLU A 119 -12.74 19.85 -31.68
C GLU A 119 -12.48 21.35 -31.94
N GLY A 120 -13.00 21.92 -33.04
CA GLY A 120 -12.76 23.28 -33.48
C GLY A 120 -14.02 24.08 -33.79
N GLU A 121 -15.22 23.63 -33.42
CA GLU A 121 -16.37 24.53 -33.47
C GLU A 121 -16.17 25.66 -32.44
N PRO A 122 -16.30 26.93 -32.85
CA PRO A 122 -16.15 28.05 -31.93
C PRO A 122 -17.25 27.91 -30.87
N LEU A 123 -16.85 27.54 -29.65
CA LEU A 123 -17.73 27.59 -28.49
C LEU A 123 -18.37 28.97 -28.50
N ASN A 124 -19.71 29.00 -28.59
CA ASN A 124 -20.45 30.24 -28.44
C ASN A 124 -19.90 30.94 -27.18
N PRO A 125 -19.57 32.24 -27.21
CA PRO A 125 -19.03 32.92 -26.04
C PRO A 125 -19.86 32.69 -24.77
N ASN A 126 -21.17 32.51 -24.92
CA ASN A 126 -22.07 32.14 -23.82
C ASN A 126 -21.78 30.75 -23.23
N ASP A 127 -21.40 29.76 -24.05
CA ASP A 127 -21.07 28.41 -23.59
C ASP A 127 -19.72 28.39 -22.85
N VAL A 128 -18.77 29.23 -23.27
CA VAL A 128 -17.49 29.42 -22.56
C VAL A 128 -17.75 30.01 -21.17
N ILE A 129 -18.56 31.06 -21.09
CA ILE A 129 -18.90 31.72 -19.82
C ILE A 129 -19.66 30.78 -18.89
N GLN A 130 -20.65 30.02 -19.41
CA GLN A 130 -21.40 29.05 -18.60
C GLN A 130 -20.51 27.93 -18.07
N LYS A 131 -19.60 27.43 -18.90
CA LYS A 131 -18.63 26.41 -18.49
C LYS A 131 -17.69 26.96 -17.40
N GLU A 132 -17.19 28.17 -17.55
CA GLU A 132 -16.32 28.81 -16.56
C GLU A 132 -17.05 29.06 -15.23
N LEU A 133 -18.29 29.56 -15.29
CA LEU A 133 -19.13 29.79 -14.10
C LEU A 133 -19.40 28.47 -13.36
N PHE A 134 -19.71 27.41 -14.09
CA PHE A 134 -19.96 26.08 -13.53
C PHE A 134 -18.70 25.48 -12.90
N ASN A 135 -17.55 25.62 -13.56
CA ASN A 135 -16.27 25.16 -13.01
C ASN A 135 -15.91 25.92 -11.73
N ALA A 136 -16.11 27.24 -11.70
CA ALA A 136 -15.85 28.06 -10.53
C ALA A 136 -16.73 27.67 -9.33
N GLN A 137 -18.01 27.35 -9.58
CA GLN A 137 -18.93 26.87 -8.53
C GLN A 137 -18.47 25.52 -7.97
N GLN A 138 -18.12 24.56 -8.83
CA GLN A 138 -17.60 23.26 -8.40
C GLN A 138 -16.30 23.41 -7.60
N GLU A 139 -15.36 24.24 -8.05
CA GLU A 139 -14.09 24.44 -7.36
C GLU A 139 -14.29 24.95 -5.93
N VAL A 140 -15.25 25.85 -5.72
CA VAL A 140 -15.61 26.34 -4.38
C VAL A 140 -16.12 25.20 -3.51
N GLU A 141 -17.09 24.41 -3.98
CA GLU A 141 -17.67 23.28 -3.24
C GLU A 141 -16.62 22.22 -2.89
N TYR A 142 -15.75 21.86 -3.84
CA TYR A 142 -14.64 20.94 -3.59
C TYR A 142 -13.64 21.50 -2.58
N SER A 143 -13.36 22.81 -2.64
CA SER A 143 -12.44 23.44 -1.71
C SER A 143 -12.97 23.41 -0.27
N GLU A 144 -14.29 23.57 -0.07
CA GLU A 144 -14.91 23.55 1.25
C GLU A 144 -14.92 22.15 1.86
N ALA A 145 -15.33 21.14 1.08
CA ALA A 145 -15.31 19.75 1.52
C ALA A 145 -13.88 19.29 1.88
N TYR A 146 -12.90 19.67 1.05
CA TYR A 146 -11.49 19.39 1.32
C TYR A 146 -10.99 20.06 2.60
N LYS A 147 -11.28 21.36 2.79
CA LYS A 147 -10.90 22.11 4.00
C LYS A 147 -11.52 21.50 5.26
N LYS A 148 -12.76 21.03 5.18
CA LYS A 148 -13.48 20.39 6.29
C LYS A 148 -12.83 19.07 6.72
N GLU A 149 -12.49 18.19 5.78
CA GLU A 149 -11.81 16.93 6.10
C GLU A 149 -10.40 17.18 6.66
N TYR A 150 -9.65 18.11 6.06
CA TYR A 150 -8.34 18.50 6.57
C TYR A 150 -8.43 19.02 8.02
N ALA A 151 -9.39 19.90 8.30
CA ALA A 151 -9.64 20.43 9.63
C ALA A 151 -9.97 19.32 10.64
N ARG A 152 -10.78 18.34 10.25
CA ARG A 152 -11.12 17.19 11.10
C ARG A 152 -9.87 16.37 11.45
N GLN A 153 -9.06 16.03 10.46
CA GLN A 153 -7.81 15.28 10.65
C GLN A 153 -6.82 16.04 11.52
N PHE A 154 -6.71 17.36 11.32
CA PHE A 154 -5.84 18.21 12.12
C PHE A 154 -6.24 18.20 13.60
N VAL A 155 -7.53 18.35 13.91
CA VAL A 155 -8.04 18.30 15.29
C VAL A 155 -7.85 16.91 15.91
N GLU A 156 -8.07 15.82 15.15
CA GLU A 156 -7.83 14.46 15.63
C GLU A 156 -6.35 14.21 15.95
N ASN A 157 -5.44 14.66 15.08
CA ASN A 157 -4.00 14.54 15.31
C ASN A 157 -3.55 15.36 16.52
N ALA A 158 -4.06 16.59 16.67
CA ALA A 158 -3.79 17.40 17.85
C ALA A 158 -4.31 16.74 19.13
N ARG A 159 -5.51 16.15 19.10
CA ARG A 159 -6.09 15.41 20.23
C ARG A 159 -5.25 14.21 20.60
N ARG A 160 -4.74 13.45 19.62
CA ARG A 160 -3.78 12.34 19.84
C ARG A 160 -2.49 12.85 20.48
N GLY A 161 -2.00 14.00 20.05
CA GLY A 161 -0.85 14.71 20.62
C GLY A 161 -1.10 15.33 22.01
N GLY A 162 -2.31 15.25 22.56
CA GLY A 162 -2.63 15.78 23.88
C GLY A 162 -3.07 17.24 23.88
N TYR A 163 -3.56 17.77 22.77
CA TYR A 163 -4.04 19.15 22.66
C TYR A 163 -5.50 19.20 22.18
N LYS A 164 -6.30 20.08 22.77
CA LYS A 164 -7.63 20.47 22.29
C LYS A 164 -7.45 21.73 21.45
N VAL A 165 -7.74 21.61 20.15
CA VAL A 165 -7.66 22.74 19.22
C VAL A 165 -9.07 23.17 18.84
N TYR A 166 -9.31 24.47 18.90
CA TYR A 166 -10.54 25.11 18.46
C TYR A 166 -10.27 25.86 17.17
N LEU A 167 -11.05 25.52 16.15
CA LEU A 167 -10.99 26.17 14.85
C LEU A 167 -12.10 27.21 14.74
N ASP A 168 -11.82 28.29 14.01
CA ASP A 168 -12.79 29.31 13.61
C ASP A 168 -13.60 28.85 12.38
N GLU A 169 -14.61 29.61 11.97
CA GLU A 169 -15.48 29.30 10.82
C GLU A 169 -14.70 29.10 9.51
N ASN A 170 -13.54 29.75 9.37
CA ASN A 170 -12.63 29.61 8.24
C ASN A 170 -11.59 28.47 8.41
N TYR A 171 -11.83 27.53 9.31
CA TYR A 171 -10.92 26.42 9.65
C TYR A 171 -9.52 26.86 10.13
N ARG A 172 -9.38 28.09 10.63
CA ARG A 172 -8.13 28.63 11.19
C ARG A 172 -8.06 28.36 12.69
N VAL A 173 -6.86 28.15 13.23
CA VAL A 173 -6.68 27.88 14.67
C VAL A 173 -6.96 29.15 15.48
N LYS A 174 -7.97 29.08 16.35
CA LYS A 174 -8.33 30.16 17.27
C LYS A 174 -7.69 29.97 18.64
N GLN A 175 -7.66 28.73 19.14
CA GLN A 175 -7.18 28.43 20.48
C GLN A 175 -6.65 27.01 20.58
N VAL A 176 -5.59 26.82 21.36
CA VAL A 176 -5.00 25.51 21.68
C VAL A 176 -4.91 25.38 23.19
N VAL A 177 -5.42 24.29 23.74
CA VAL A 177 -5.40 23.99 25.18
C VAL A 177 -4.77 22.61 25.39
N PRO A 178 -3.74 22.44 26.25
CA PRO A 178 -3.22 21.12 26.55
C PRO A 178 -4.27 20.29 27.32
N LEU A 179 -4.52 19.06 26.89
CA LEU A 179 -5.23 18.07 27.70
C LEU A 179 -4.24 17.52 28.72
N ASN A 180 -4.43 17.88 29.99
CA ASN A 180 -3.81 17.16 31.10
C ASN A 180 -4.37 15.74 31.13
N ARG A 181 -3.69 14.81 30.46
CA ARG A 181 -3.97 13.38 30.63
C ARG A 181 -3.45 13.00 32.01
N GLN A 182 -4.35 12.77 32.96
CA GLN A 182 -3.98 12.02 34.15
C GLN A 182 -3.46 10.64 33.68
N PRO A 183 -2.28 10.19 34.13
CA PRO A 183 -1.74 8.89 33.73
C PRO A 183 -2.63 7.78 34.29
N GLY A 184 -3.62 7.34 33.48
CA GLY A 184 -4.54 6.27 33.86
C GLY A 184 -5.92 6.27 33.19
N SER A 185 -6.38 7.35 32.55
CA SER A 185 -7.71 7.38 31.93
C SER A 185 -7.68 6.83 30.49
N THR A 186 -8.06 5.58 30.31
CA THR A 186 -8.35 4.96 29.00
C THR A 186 -9.71 5.41 28.47
N ASP A 187 -9.86 6.70 28.14
CA ASP A 187 -11.04 7.22 27.44
C ASP A 187 -10.93 6.98 25.92
N ILE A 188 -10.72 5.72 25.52
CA ILE A 188 -10.59 5.31 24.12
C ILE A 188 -11.94 4.83 23.54
N PHE A 189 -12.98 4.63 24.35
CA PHE A 189 -14.22 3.98 23.91
C PHE A 189 -15.54 4.75 24.09
N ASN A 190 -15.51 6.03 24.49
CA ASN A 190 -16.75 6.83 24.55
C ASN A 190 -17.10 7.48 23.20
N SER A 191 -17.19 6.69 22.12
CA SER A 191 -18.00 7.08 20.95
C SER A 191 -19.46 6.87 21.32
N HIS A 192 -20.10 7.92 21.82
CA HIS A 192 -21.54 7.93 22.06
C HIS A 192 -22.27 7.71 20.74
N GLY A 193 -23.00 6.59 20.65
CA GLY A 193 -24.08 6.45 19.70
C GLY A 193 -25.17 7.44 20.07
N ASP A 194 -25.41 8.41 19.20
CA ASP A 194 -26.62 9.22 19.23
C ASP A 194 -27.82 8.30 19.02
N ALA A 195 -28.52 8.00 20.12
CA ALA A 195 -29.84 7.42 20.09
C ALA A 195 -30.80 8.52 19.62
N ILE A 196 -31.28 8.37 18.39
CA ILE A 196 -32.37 9.15 17.80
C ILE A 196 -33.60 9.04 18.71
N ARG A 197 -34.12 10.19 19.14
CA ARG A 197 -35.50 10.36 19.63
C ARG A 197 -36.17 11.49 18.88
#